data_AF-A0A9D8XYF7-F1
#
_entry.id   AF-A0A9D8XYF7-F1
#
_cell.length_a   1.000
_cell.length_b   1.000
_cell.length_c   1.000
_cell.angle_alpha   90.00
_cell.angle_beta   90.00
_cell.angle_gamma   90.00
#
_symmetry.space_group_name_H-M   'P 1'
#
loop_
_entity.id
_entity.type
_entity.pdbx_description
1 polymer ?
#
loop_
_entity_poly.entity_id
_entity_poly.type
_entity_poly.pdbx_seq_one_letter_code
_entity_poly.pdbx_strand_id
1 'polypeptide(L)'
;VQAKDLTQSMLTDASNPYNDRLHQGLPPTPIGNPGPEMIKAAMNPTPGNWIYFVTVNLDTGLTYFTNSEKQFQAYKAQYEKWQAANPSV
;
A
#
# COMPACT_ATOMS: atom_id res chain seq x y z
N VAL A 1 12.76 7.76 8.74
CA VAL A 1 11.33 7.72 9.10
C VAL A 1 10.88 6.28 9.06
N GLN A 2 10.42 5.76 10.19
CA GLN A 2 9.76 4.46 10.29
C GLN A 2 8.28 4.63 9.94
N ALA A 3 7.60 3.57 9.51
CA ALA A 3 6.17 3.65 9.18
C ALA A 3 5.32 4.17 10.37
N LYS A 4 5.73 3.81 11.60
CA LYS A 4 5.10 4.28 12.85
C LYS A 4 5.22 5.79 13.11
N ASP A 5 6.09 6.49 12.39
CA ASP A 5 6.31 7.94 12.56
C ASP A 5 5.33 8.76 11.69
N LEU A 6 4.54 8.12 10.81
CA LEU A 6 3.53 8.80 9.99
C LEU A 6 2.32 9.20 10.84
N THR A 7 2.03 10.51 10.89
CA THR A 7 0.87 11.04 11.61
C THR A 7 -0.33 11.22 10.69
N GLN A 8 -1.53 11.29 11.27
CA GLN A 8 -2.74 11.61 10.51
C GLN A 8 -2.64 12.96 9.79
N SER A 9 -2.02 13.97 10.42
CA SER A 9 -1.83 15.29 9.81
C SER A 9 -0.98 15.24 8.56
N MET A 10 0.06 14.40 8.51
CA MET A 10 0.88 14.20 7.32
C MET A 10 0.07 13.55 6.18
N LEU A 11 -0.80 12.59 6.50
CA LEU A 11 -1.65 11.92 5.52
C LEU A 11 -2.72 12.84 4.91
N THR A 12 -3.10 13.90 5.63
CA THR A 12 -4.13 14.86 5.21
C THR A 12 -3.55 16.21 4.76
N ASP A 13 -2.23 16.34 4.64
CA ASP A 13 -1.61 17.57 4.17
C ASP A 13 -1.80 17.73 2.65
N ALA A 14 -2.70 18.62 2.25
CA ALA A 14 -2.98 18.96 0.86
C ALA A 14 -1.90 19.84 0.22
N SER A 15 -1.07 20.51 1.03
CA SER A 15 0.02 21.36 0.51
C SER A 15 1.17 20.53 -0.08
N ASN A 16 1.25 19.25 0.28
CA ASN A 16 2.20 18.31 -0.29
C ASN A 16 1.73 17.82 -1.68
N PRO A 17 2.41 18.18 -2.78
CA PRO A 17 2.01 17.78 -4.13
C PRO A 17 2.26 16.29 -4.42
N TYR A 18 2.96 15.56 -3.54
CA TYR A 18 3.20 14.12 -3.66
C TYR A 18 2.14 13.26 -2.92
N ASN A 19 1.15 13.86 -2.26
CA ASN A 19 0.13 13.13 -1.52
C ASN A 19 -0.99 12.60 -2.44
N ASP A 20 -0.82 11.38 -2.92
CA ASP A 20 -1.74 10.67 -3.83
C ASP A 20 -3.11 10.31 -3.20
N ARG A 21 -3.27 10.42 -1.87
CA ARG A 21 -4.59 10.33 -1.21
C ARG A 21 -5.48 11.52 -1.51
N LEU A 22 -4.88 12.68 -1.79
CA LEU A 22 -5.57 13.95 -1.98
C LEU A 22 -5.49 14.44 -3.43
N HIS A 23 -4.39 14.14 -4.13
CA HIS A 23 -4.17 14.52 -5.52
C HIS A 23 -4.30 13.28 -6.42
N GLN A 24 -5.30 13.25 -7.29
CA GLN A 24 -5.52 12.13 -8.20
C GLN A 24 -4.43 12.06 -9.28
N GLY A 25 -4.00 10.84 -9.60
CA GLY A 25 -2.99 10.57 -10.64
C GLY A 25 -1.62 10.24 -10.06
N LEU A 26 -0.59 10.32 -10.89
CA LEU A 26 0.80 10.11 -10.48
C LEU A 26 1.36 11.36 -9.78
N PRO A 27 2.30 11.20 -8.83
CA PRO A 27 3.02 12.33 -8.25
C PRO A 27 3.83 13.10 -9.31
N PRO A 28 4.26 14.34 -9.04
CA PRO A 28 4.96 15.18 -10.01
C PRO A 28 6.26 14.57 -10.55
N THR A 29 6.96 13.78 -9.74
CA THR A 29 8.19 13.07 -10.12
C THR A 29 8.30 11.72 -9.38
N PRO A 30 9.21 10.81 -9.78
CA PRO A 30 9.44 9.55 -9.06
C PRO A 30 9.88 9.75 -7.60
N ILE A 31 9.39 8.89 -6.70
CA ILE A 31 9.69 8.93 -5.25
C ILE A 31 10.86 8.01 -4.83
N GLY A 32 11.48 7.34 -5.79
CA GLY A 32 12.58 6.40 -5.54
C GLY A 32 13.28 5.98 -6.83
N ASN A 33 14.26 5.10 -6.71
CA ASN A 33 15.08 4.63 -7.83
C ASN A 33 14.68 3.18 -8.18
N PRO A 34 13.76 2.96 -9.13
CA PRO A 34 13.29 1.62 -9.47
C PRO A 34 14.39 0.80 -10.15
N GLY A 35 14.52 -0.47 -9.76
CA GLY A 35 15.38 -1.43 -10.45
C GLY A 35 14.77 -1.91 -11.77
N PRO A 36 15.54 -2.65 -12.61
CA PRO A 36 15.07 -3.13 -13.92
C PRO A 36 13.76 -3.92 -13.87
N GLU A 37 13.59 -4.79 -12.87
CA GLU A 37 12.37 -5.59 -12.71
C GLU A 37 11.13 -4.72 -12.40
N MET A 38 11.30 -3.65 -11.63
CA MET A 38 10.21 -2.71 -11.33
C MET A 38 9.78 -1.94 -12.59
N ILE A 39 10.76 -1.51 -13.40
CA ILE A 39 10.49 -0.84 -14.69
C ILE A 39 9.73 -1.80 -15.62
N LYS A 40 10.17 -3.05 -15.71
CA LYS A 40 9.52 -4.07 -16.54
C LYS A 40 8.07 -4.34 -16.08
N ALA A 41 7.83 -4.44 -14.78
CA ALA A 41 6.50 -4.63 -14.20
C ALA A 41 5.58 -3.43 -14.47
N ALA A 42 6.11 -2.20 -14.38
CA ALA A 42 5.34 -0.99 -14.71
C ALA A 42 4.97 -0.93 -16.20
N MET A 43 5.87 -1.35 -17.10
CA MET A 43 5.61 -1.38 -18.54
C MET A 43 4.72 -2.55 -18.98
N ASN A 44 4.76 -3.67 -18.26
CA ASN A 44 4.04 -4.90 -18.60
C ASN A 44 3.34 -5.44 -17.33
N PRO A 45 2.27 -4.77 -16.86
CA PRO A 45 1.58 -5.21 -15.66
C PRO A 45 0.92 -6.58 -15.85
N THR A 46 0.89 -7.38 -14.79
CA THR A 46 0.14 -8.64 -14.77
C THR A 46 -1.35 -8.36 -15.06
N PRO A 47 -1.98 -9.05 -16.02
CA PRO A 47 -3.40 -8.89 -16.28
C PRO A 47 -4.24 -9.23 -15.06
N GLY A 48 -5.16 -8.34 -14.70
CA GLY A 48 -6.05 -8.48 -13.57
C GLY A 48 -6.90 -7.23 -13.38
N ASN A 49 -7.92 -7.31 -12.52
CA ASN A 49 -8.83 -6.20 -12.22
C ASN A 49 -8.80 -5.78 -10.75
N TRP A 50 -7.76 -6.17 -10.01
CA TRP A 50 -7.62 -5.86 -8.60
C TRP A 50 -7.40 -4.36 -8.40
N ILE A 51 -8.11 -3.79 -7.45
CA ILE A 51 -8.01 -2.37 -7.07
C ILE A 51 -7.65 -2.18 -5.60
N TYR A 52 -7.57 -3.28 -4.84
CA TYR A 52 -7.12 -3.31 -3.45
C TYR A 52 -6.05 -4.38 -3.26
N PHE A 53 -5.12 -4.12 -2.35
CA PHE A 53 -4.18 -5.11 -1.84
C PHE A 53 -3.95 -4.90 -0.35
N VAL A 54 -3.64 -5.97 0.39
CA VAL A 54 -3.24 -5.89 1.80
C VAL A 54 -2.35 -7.07 2.16
N THR A 55 -1.22 -6.78 2.80
CA THR A 55 -0.37 -7.79 3.42
C THR A 55 -0.98 -8.20 4.76
N VAL A 56 -1.30 -9.48 4.91
CA VAL A 56 -2.01 -10.00 6.10
C VAL A 56 -1.08 -10.69 7.10
N ASN A 57 0.17 -10.94 6.72
CA ASN A 57 1.21 -11.51 7.57
C ASN A 57 2.57 -10.96 7.11
N LEU A 58 3.22 -10.15 7.95
CA LEU A 58 4.48 -9.48 7.58
C LEU A 58 5.70 -10.42 7.64
N ASP A 59 5.65 -11.49 8.43
CA ASP A 59 6.75 -12.47 8.52
C ASP A 59 6.89 -13.26 7.21
N THR A 60 5.76 -13.61 6.60
CA THR A 60 5.70 -14.39 5.35
C THR A 60 5.60 -13.51 4.11
N GLY A 61 5.18 -12.25 4.26
CA GLY A 61 4.85 -11.36 3.16
C GLY A 61 3.54 -11.69 2.43
N LEU A 62 2.69 -12.58 2.98
CA LEU A 62 1.44 -12.98 2.35
C LEU A 62 0.55 -11.76 2.11
N THR A 63 0.29 -11.47 0.82
CA THR A 63 -0.49 -10.32 0.37
C THR A 63 -1.65 -10.80 -0.50
N TYR A 64 -2.86 -10.36 -0.16
CA TYR A 64 -4.05 -10.60 -0.97
C TYR A 64 -4.36 -9.42 -1.88
N PHE A 65 -4.87 -9.71 -3.06
CA PHE A 65 -5.33 -8.74 -4.06
C PHE A 65 -6.81 -8.98 -4.36
N THR A 66 -7.60 -7.92 -4.45
CA THR A 66 -9.05 -8.03 -4.73
C THR A 66 -9.58 -6.79 -5.45
N ASN A 67 -10.71 -6.94 -6.12
CA ASN A 67 -11.49 -5.84 -6.68
C ASN A 67 -12.75 -5.54 -5.85
N SER A 68 -12.94 -6.22 -4.72
CA SER A 68 -14.11 -6.10 -3.85
C SER A 68 -13.74 -5.45 -2.52
N GLU A 69 -14.35 -4.30 -2.24
CA GLU A 69 -14.22 -3.60 -0.96
C GLU A 69 -14.57 -4.52 0.23
N LYS A 70 -15.61 -5.33 0.10
CA LYS A 70 -16.01 -6.29 1.14
C LYS A 70 -14.91 -7.31 1.44
N GLN A 71 -14.26 -7.84 0.41
CA GLN A 71 -13.13 -8.76 0.61
C GLN A 71 -11.92 -8.04 1.19
N PHE A 72 -11.63 -6.82 0.73
CA PHE A 72 -10.55 -6.01 1.27
C PHE A 72 -10.72 -5.78 2.78
N GLN A 73 -11.93 -5.42 3.24
CA GLN A 73 -12.20 -5.25 4.67
C GLN A 73 -12.03 -6.55 5.47
N ALA A 74 -12.39 -7.70 4.90
CA ALA A 74 -12.17 -9.00 5.53
C ALA A 74 -10.67 -9.33 5.67
N TYR A 75 -9.87 -9.06 4.63
CA TYR A 75 -8.41 -9.24 4.67
C TYR A 75 -7.74 -8.24 5.61
N LYS A 76 -8.22 -7.00 5.67
CA LYS A 76 -7.77 -5.99 6.64
C LYS A 76 -8.00 -6.47 8.07
N ALA A 77 -9.18 -7.03 8.38
CA ALA A 77 -9.46 -7.60 9.70
C ALA A 77 -8.53 -8.80 10.02
N GLN A 78 -8.08 -9.55 9.01
CA GLN A 78 -7.05 -10.59 9.21
C GLN A 78 -5.69 -9.98 9.56
N TYR A 79 -5.28 -8.91 8.88
CA TYR A 79 -4.06 -8.16 9.23
C TYR A 79 -4.13 -7.57 10.65
N GLU A 80 -5.26 -7.01 11.06
CA GLU A 80 -5.46 -6.48 12.42
C GLU A 80 -5.33 -7.57 13.50
N LYS A 81 -5.88 -8.76 13.24
CA LYS A 81 -5.68 -9.93 14.13
C LYS A 81 -4.22 -10.36 14.19
N TRP A 82 -3.53 -10.37 13.06
CA TRP A 82 -2.10 -10.69 13.02
C TRP A 82 -1.27 -9.67 13.79
N GLN A 83 -1.53 -8.36 13.66
CA GLN A 83 -0.85 -7.31 14.44
C GLN A 83 -1.10 -7.47 15.95
N ALA A 84 -2.34 -7.73 16.36
CA ALA A 84 -2.66 -7.93 17.78
C ALA A 84 -1.91 -9.12 18.40
N ALA A 85 -1.62 -10.15 17.61
CA ALA A 85 -0.81 -11.29 18.01
C ALA A 85 0.71 -11.03 17.95
N ASN A 86 1.14 -9.97 17.25
CA ASN A 86 2.55 -9.64 17.00
C ASN A 86 2.85 -8.16 17.36
N PRO A 87 2.72 -7.75 18.65
CA PRO A 87 2.77 -6.35 19.07
C PRO A 87 4.16 -5.69 18.96
N SER A 88 5.20 -6.45 18.62
CA SER A 88 6.58 -5.97 18.50
C SER A 88 7.02 -5.70 17.06
N VAL A 89 6.14 -5.96 16.08
CA VAL A 89 6.36 -5.62 14.66
C VAL A 89 5.79 -4.25 14.34
#